data_AF-A0A0D0VWJ7-F1
#
_entry.id   AF-A0A0D0VWJ7-F1
#
_cell.length_a   1.000
_cell.length_b   1.000
_cell.length_c   1.000
_cell.angle_alpha   90.00
_cell.angle_beta   90.00
_cell.angle_gamma   90.00
#
_symmetry.space_group_name_H-M   'P 1'
#
loop_
_entity.id
_entity.type
_entity.pdbx_description
1 polymer ?
#
loop_
_entity_poly.entity_id
_entity_poly.type
_entity_poly.pdbx_seq_one_letter_code
_entity_poly.pdbx_strand_id
1 'polypeptide(L)' 'MAPKTGGKKRSGQPSAYNVYMKVQLAKLKEEQEKSGKKIDHKENFKKVAADWKTAPENPKNKK' A
#
# COMPACT_ATOMS: atom_id res chain seq x y z
N MET A 1 25.90 -7.95 14.67
CA MET A 1 24.56 -8.54 14.44
C MET A 1 23.52 -7.45 14.70
N ALA A 2 22.89 -6.91 13.66
CA ALA A 2 21.87 -5.86 13.81
C ALA A 2 20.56 -6.47 14.34
N PRO A 3 19.91 -5.87 15.36
CA PRO A 3 18.67 -6.41 15.89
C PRO A 3 17.55 -6.16 14.88
N LYS A 4 16.96 -7.23 14.36
CA LYS A 4 15.70 -7.13 13.62
C LYS A 4 14.65 -6.64 14.62
N THR A 5 14.25 -5.37 14.49
CA THR A 5 13.15 -4.78 15.23
C THR A 5 11.84 -5.47 14.83
N GLY A 6 11.59 -6.63 15.43
CA GLY A 6 10.29 -7.28 15.48
C GLY A 6 9.39 -6.47 16.39
N GLY A 7 8.91 -5.33 15.89
CA GLY A 7 7.91 -4.53 16.57
C GLY A 7 6.71 -5.40 16.91
N LYS A 8 6.48 -5.59 18.22
CA LYS A 8 5.34 -6.26 18.82
C LYS A 8 4.08 -5.87 18.04
N LYS A 9 3.57 -6.80 17.22
CA LYS A 9 2.36 -6.62 16.41
C LYS A 9 1.24 -6.29 17.40
N ARG A 10 0.90 -5.00 17.54
CA ARG A 10 -0.27 -4.56 18.31
C ARG A 10 -1.47 -5.20 17.63
N SER A 11 -2.10 -6.16 18.30
CA SER A 11 -3.27 -6.92 17.87
C SER A 11 -4.40 -5.91 17.58
N GLY A 12 -4.47 -5.41 16.35
CA GLY A 12 -5.41 -4.34 15.98
C GLY A 12 -4.86 -3.32 14.98
N GLN A 13 -3.54 -3.19 14.82
CA GLN A 13 -3.02 -2.32 13.76
C GLN A 13 -3.05 -3.01 12.39
N PRO A 14 -3.58 -2.33 11.36
CA PRO A 14 -3.52 -2.84 9.99
C PRO A 14 -2.06 -3.03 9.57
N SER A 15 -1.77 -4.13 8.87
CA SER A 15 -0.46 -4.38 8.26
C SER A 15 -0.04 -3.19 7.40
N ALA A 16 1.26 -2.88 7.32
CA ALA A 16 1.80 -1.83 6.45
C ALA A 16 1.27 -1.94 5.01
N TYR A 17 1.10 -3.18 4.51
CA TYR A 17 0.46 -3.46 3.22
C TYR A 17 -0.98 -2.96 3.13
N ASN A 18 -1.79 -3.21 4.17
CA ASN A 18 -3.20 -2.79 4.20
C ASN A 18 -3.33 -1.27 4.31
N VAL A 19 -2.42 -0.62 5.05
CA VAL A 19 -2.36 0.85 5.12
C VAL A 19 -2.01 1.43 3.76
N TYR A 20 -0.93 0.94 3.15
CA TYR A 20 -0.50 1.37 1.82
C TYR A 20 -1.57 1.16 0.76
N MET A 21 -2.19 -0.03 0.75
CA MET A 21 -3.31 -0.36 -0.13
C MET A 21 -4.44 0.67 -0.03
N LYS A 22 -4.89 0.98 1.18
CA LYS A 22 -5.98 1.96 1.39
C LYS A 22 -5.59 3.37 0.94
N VAL A 23 -4.38 3.82 1.29
CA VAL A 23 -3.90 5.16 0.94
C VAL A 23 -3.76 5.32 -0.58
N GLN A 24 -3.14 4.35 -1.25
CA GLN A 24 -2.90 4.43 -2.68
C GLN A 24 -4.18 4.23 -3.50
N LEU A 25 -5.09 3.36 -3.08
CA LEU A 25 -6.40 3.23 -3.71
C LEU A 25 -7.24 4.50 -3.56
N ALA A 26 -7.19 5.17 -2.41
CA ALA A 26 -7.88 6.45 -2.21
C ALA A 26 -7.32 7.52 -3.16
N LYS A 27 -5.99 7.67 -3.22
CA LYS A 27 -5.33 8.61 -4.15
C LYS A 27 -5.66 8.33 -5.62
N LEU A 28 -5.56 7.06 -6.05
CA LEU A 28 -5.91 6.67 -7.41
C LEU A 28 -7.38 6.92 -7.73
N LYS A 29 -8.28 6.67 -6.77
CA LYS A 29 -9.69 6.95 -6.93
C LYS A 29 -9.94 8.44 -7.10
N GLU A 30 -9.36 9.29 -6.25
CA GLU A 30 -9.47 10.74 -6.37
C GLU A 30 -8.89 11.26 -7.69
N GLU A 31 -7.75 10.74 -8.13
CA GLU A 31 -7.13 11.12 -9.41
C GLU A 31 -7.99 10.71 -10.61
N GLN A 32 -8.56 9.51 -10.58
CA GLN A 32 -9.45 9.02 -11.63
C GLN A 32 -10.78 9.75 -11.67
N GLU A 33 -11.34 10.07 -10.50
CA GLU A 33 -12.56 10.86 -10.35
C GLU A 33 -12.35 12.28 -10.90
N LYS A 34 -11.22 12.93 -10.55
CA LYS A 34 -10.84 14.24 -11.11
C LYS A 34 -10.64 14.22 -12.63
N SER A 35 -10.15 13.10 -13.16
CA SER A 35 -9.92 12.93 -14.60
C SER A 35 -11.17 12.49 -15.37
N GLY A 36 -12.31 12.31 -14.70
CA GLY A 36 -13.55 11.79 -15.31
C GLY A 36 -13.44 10.35 -15.82
N LYS A 37 -12.44 9.60 -15.36
CA LYS A 37 -12.13 8.25 -15.85
C LYS A 37 -12.89 7.21 -15.01
N LYS A 38 -13.44 6.18 -15.66
CA LYS A 38 -14.10 5.06 -14.98
C LYS A 38 -13.15 4.43 -13.95
N ILE A 39 -13.59 4.38 -12.70
CA ILE A 39 -12.86 3.76 -11.62
C ILE A 39 -12.93 2.24 -11.80
N ASP A 40 -11.86 1.63 -12.31
CA ASP A 40 -11.73 0.19 -12.33
C ASP A 40 -10.98 -0.28 -11.08
N HIS A 41 -11.75 -0.73 -10.08
CA HIS A 41 -11.21 -1.19 -8.80
C HIS A 41 -10.19 -2.32 -8.96
N LYS A 42 -10.36 -3.20 -9.96
CA LYS A 42 -9.51 -4.38 -10.16
C LYS A 42 -8.14 -3.99 -10.73
N GLU A 43 -8.14 -3.13 -11.74
CA GLU A 43 -6.93 -2.55 -12.33
C GLU A 43 -6.16 -1.70 -11.32
N ASN A 44 -6.86 -0.84 -10.57
CA ASN A 44 -6.25 -0.01 -9.54
C ASN A 44 -5.60 -0.87 -8.46
N PHE A 45 -6.28 -1.93 -8.00
CA PHE A 45 -5.73 -2.85 -7.01
C PHE A 45 -4.48 -3.57 -7.53
N LYS A 46 -4.52 -4.06 -8.78
CA LYS A 46 -3.35 -4.71 -9.41
C LYS A 46 -2.16 -3.76 -9.52
N LYS A 47 -2.37 -2.51 -9.94
CA LYS A 47 -1.32 -1.49 -10.03
C LYS A 47 -0.70 -1.22 -8.68
N VAL A 48 -1.51 -0.87 -7.68
CA VAL A 48 -1.02 -0.62 -6.31
C VAL A 48 -0.31 -1.83 -5.73
N ALA A 49 -0.77 -3.06 -6.02
CA ALA A 49 -0.13 -4.28 -5.53
C ALA A 49 1.23 -4.52 -6.20
N ALA A 50 1.38 -4.17 -7.48
CA ALA A 50 2.66 -4.17 -8.17
C ALA A 50 3.60 -3.10 -7.59
N ASP A 51 3.11 -1.86 -7.41
CA ASP A 51 3.87 -0.77 -6.79
C ASP A 51 4.26 -1.06 -5.34
N TRP A 52 3.45 -1.82 -4.58
CA TRP A 52 3.82 -2.22 -3.22
C TRP A 52 5.10 -3.05 -3.17
N LYS A 53 5.39 -3.85 -4.21
CA LYS A 53 6.62 -4.64 -4.26
C LYS A 53 7.86 -3.77 -4.38
N THR A 54 7.76 -2.55 -4.89
CA THR A 54 8.86 -1.58 -5.02
C THR A 54 8.76 -0.45 -4.01
N ALA A 55 7.63 -0.30 -3.31
CA ALA A 55 7.40 0.77 -2.36
C ALA A 55 8.41 0.75 -1.20
N PRO A 56 8.93 1.92 -0.77
CA PRO A 56 9.84 2.03 0.37
C PRO A 56 9.14 1.76 1.71
N GLU A 57 7.81 1.91 1.77
CA GLU A 57 6.98 1.57 2.93
C GLU A 57 6.86 0.06 3.15
N ASN A 58 7.22 -0.75 2.16
CA ASN A 58 7.24 -2.18 2.31
C ASN A 58 8.42 -2.58 3.21
N PRO A 59 8.16 -3.14 4.41
CA PRO A 59 9.23 -3.56 5.33
C PRO A 59 10.13 -4.63 4.72
N LYS A 60 9.73 -5.28 3.61
CA LYS A 60 10.56 -6.21 2.85
C LYS A 60 11.63 -5.53 1.97
N ASN A 61 11.41 -4.28 1.58
CA ASN A 61 12.34 -3.49 0.75
C ASN A 61 13.31 -2.66 1.60
N LYS A 62 13.00 -2.49 2.88
CA LYS A 62 13.89 -1.88 3.86
C LYS A 62 14.93 -2.93 4.30
N LYS A 63 15.94 -3.15 3.45
CA LYS A 63 17.08 -4.01 3.75
C LYS A 63 18.24 -3.19 4.33
#